data_AF-A0A7V6IVB7-F1
#
_entry.id   AF-A0A7V6IVB7-F1
#
_cell.length_a   1.000
_cell.length_b   1.000
_cell.length_c   1.000
_cell.angle_alpha   90.00
_cell.angle_beta   90.00
_cell.angle_gamma   90.00
#
_symmetry.space_group_name_H-M   'P 1'
#
loop_
_entity.id
_entity.type
_entity.pdbx_description
1 polymer ?
#
loop_
_entity_poly.entity_id
_entity_poly.type
_entity_poly.pdbx_seq_one_letter_code
_entity_poly.pdbx_strand_id
1 'polypeptide(L)'
;MLNIYDLYDIHAILINIRQNPEYELNKEVITKTINVLKNWQNNQKMNQIRTALQSISSLDIEAYNFVYVNNMYTYFPSYLKNENIYIMLIEALECLLIAIEEKNIEKIIDLADCLHNLPIYLVENHFFVPKEYWNCEVKYYRKKWDKNFLVKVQRHLKE
;
A
#
# COMPACT_ATOMS: atom_id res chain seq x y z
N MET A 1 -11.49 9.01 1.10
CA MET A 1 -10.19 9.59 0.81
C MET A 1 -9.25 9.14 1.89
N LEU A 2 -8.03 8.74 1.53
CA LEU A 2 -6.98 8.44 2.48
C LEU A 2 -6.40 9.73 3.05
N ASN A 3 -6.06 9.69 4.33
CA ASN A 3 -5.21 10.69 4.96
C ASN A 3 -3.76 10.16 5.09
N ILE A 4 -2.87 11.00 5.61
CA ILE A 4 -1.45 10.64 5.81
C ILE A 4 -1.26 9.40 6.70
N TYR A 5 -2.13 9.18 7.68
CA TYR A 5 -2.02 8.04 8.59
C TYR A 5 -2.45 6.74 7.94
N ASP A 6 -3.45 6.78 7.04
CA ASP A 6 -3.79 5.61 6.22
C ASP A 6 -2.61 5.21 5.32
N LEU A 7 -1.80 6.17 4.84
CA LEU A 7 -0.57 5.87 4.09
C LEU A 7 0.51 5.23 4.97
N TYR A 8 0.67 5.69 6.22
CA TYR A 8 1.56 5.03 7.17
C TYR A 8 1.12 3.60 7.50
N ASP A 9 -0.19 3.37 7.59
CA ASP A 9 -0.73 2.02 7.78
C ASP A 9 -0.40 1.12 6.57
N ILE A 10 -0.51 1.62 5.33
CA ILE A 10 -0.09 0.87 4.13
C ILE A 10 1.41 0.58 4.14
N HIS A 11 2.25 1.53 4.58
CA HIS A 11 3.69 1.31 4.73
C HIS A 11 3.99 0.17 5.71
N ALA A 12 3.34 0.18 6.88
CA ALA A 12 3.50 -0.87 7.88
C ALA A 12 3.08 -2.25 7.35
N ILE A 13 1.96 -2.33 6.62
CA ILE A 13 1.49 -3.57 5.98
C ILE A 13 2.57 -4.12 5.03
N LEU A 14 3.14 -3.28 4.18
CA LEU A 14 4.14 -3.70 3.19
C LEU A 14 5.44 -4.17 3.86
N ILE A 15 5.86 -3.53 4.96
CA ILE A 15 6.99 -4.00 5.77
C ILE A 15 6.70 -5.38 6.37
N ASN A 16 5.53 -5.57 6.97
CA ASN A 16 5.17 -6.85 7.59
C ASN A 16 5.12 -7.99 6.58
N ILE A 17 4.57 -7.75 5.38
CA ILE A 17 4.56 -8.73 4.29
C ILE A 17 5.99 -9.04 3.83
N ARG A 18 6.87 -8.04 3.72
CA ARG A 18 8.28 -8.27 3.37
C ARG A 18 9.00 -9.13 4.41
N GLN A 19 8.73 -8.91 5.69
CA GLN A 19 9.35 -9.64 6.80
C GLN A 19 8.80 -11.07 6.95
N ASN A 20 7.51 -11.26 6.68
CA ASN A 20 6.85 -12.56 6.76
C ASN A 20 6.01 -12.82 5.49
N PRO A 21 6.66 -13.13 4.35
CA PRO A 21 5.99 -13.26 3.06
C PRO A 21 5.06 -14.48 2.98
N GLU A 22 5.30 -15.49 3.80
CA GLU A 22 4.51 -16.72 3.89
C GLU A 22 3.32 -16.63 4.85
N TYR A 23 3.13 -15.47 5.51
CA TYR A 23 2.05 -15.31 6.47
C TYR A 23 0.67 -15.54 5.82
N GLU A 24 -0.11 -16.45 6.42
CA GLU A 24 -1.33 -16.99 5.83
C GLU A 24 -2.41 -15.93 5.58
N LEU A 25 -2.42 -14.86 6.40
CA LEU A 25 -3.40 -13.77 6.29
C LEU A 25 -2.94 -12.62 5.38
N ASN A 26 -1.75 -12.68 4.77
CA ASN A 26 -1.27 -11.63 3.84
C ASN A 26 -2.28 -11.38 2.70
N LYS A 27 -2.91 -12.45 2.19
CA LYS A 27 -3.95 -12.35 1.17
C LYS A 27 -5.13 -11.50 1.66
N GLU A 28 -5.63 -11.78 2.86
CA GLU A 28 -6.79 -11.10 3.42
C GLU A 28 -6.47 -9.63 3.76
N VAL A 29 -5.30 -9.37 4.33
CA VAL A 29 -4.80 -8.02 4.63
C VAL A 29 -4.76 -7.16 3.37
N ILE A 30 -4.13 -7.65 2.29
CA ILE A 30 -4.06 -6.91 1.02
C ILE A 30 -5.45 -6.71 0.41
N THR A 31 -6.30 -7.73 0.44
CA THR A 31 -7.68 -7.64 -0.09
C THR A 31 -8.48 -6.55 0.63
N LYS A 32 -8.42 -6.49 1.96
CA LYS A 32 -9.10 -5.46 2.76
C LYS A 32 -8.56 -4.07 2.47
N THR A 33 -7.24 -3.91 2.35
CA THR A 33 -6.61 -2.64 1.97
C THR A 33 -7.05 -2.16 0.58
N ILE A 34 -7.06 -3.05 -0.42
CA ILE A 34 -7.56 -2.74 -1.77
C ILE A 34 -9.02 -2.29 -1.71
N ASN A 35 -9.86 -2.95 -0.91
CA ASN A 35 -11.27 -2.57 -0.79
C ASN A 35 -11.45 -1.18 -0.18
N VAL A 36 -10.59 -0.76 0.77
CA VAL A 36 -10.58 0.61 1.28
C VAL A 36 -10.19 1.59 0.16
N LEU A 37 -9.14 1.28 -0.60
CA LEU A 37 -8.70 2.11 -1.72
C LEU A 37 -9.78 2.24 -2.80
N LYS A 38 -10.47 1.16 -3.18
CA LYS A 38 -11.55 1.18 -4.19
C LYS A 38 -12.76 2.02 -3.75
N ASN A 39 -12.99 2.15 -2.44
CA ASN A 39 -14.10 2.92 -1.88
C ASN A 39 -13.72 4.37 -1.51
N TRP A 40 -12.62 4.89 -2.05
CA TRP A 40 -12.06 6.19 -1.64
C TRP A 40 -12.99 7.39 -1.82
N GLN A 41 -13.93 7.36 -2.78
CA GLN A 41 -14.87 8.47 -2.99
C GLN A 41 -15.99 8.50 -1.95
N ASN A 42 -16.36 7.34 -1.41
CA ASN A 42 -17.57 7.16 -0.58
C ASN A 42 -17.29 7.22 0.93
N ASN A 43 -16.02 7.30 1.33
CA ASN A 43 -15.65 7.16 2.74
C ASN A 43 -14.59 8.20 3.13
N GLN A 44 -14.91 9.06 4.11
CA GLN A 44 -13.97 10.07 4.65
C GLN A 44 -13.80 9.88 6.16
N LYS A 45 -13.60 8.63 6.58
CA LYS A 45 -13.39 8.30 8.00
C LYS A 45 -11.91 8.30 8.33
N MET A 46 -11.56 8.55 9.60
CA MET A 46 -10.23 8.27 10.10
C MET A 46 -10.06 6.77 10.34
N ASN A 47 -8.83 6.27 10.33
CA ASN A 47 -8.49 4.89 10.66
C ASN A 47 -9.14 3.84 9.73
N GLN A 48 -9.35 4.17 8.45
CA GLN A 48 -10.11 3.30 7.54
C GLN A 48 -9.42 1.95 7.30
N ILE A 49 -8.10 1.98 7.13
CA ILE A 49 -7.30 0.77 6.99
C ILE A 49 -7.38 -0.06 8.27
N ARG A 50 -7.16 0.56 9.44
CA ARG A 50 -7.23 -0.13 10.75
C ARG A 50 -8.59 -0.78 10.97
N THR A 51 -9.69 -0.04 10.77
CA THR A 51 -11.05 -0.60 10.91
C THR A 51 -11.29 -1.77 9.96
N ALA A 52 -10.77 -1.71 8.72
CA ALA A 52 -10.88 -2.82 7.78
C ALA A 52 -10.10 -4.05 8.26
N LEU A 53 -8.88 -3.87 8.76
CA LEU A 53 -8.02 -4.95 9.24
C LEU A 53 -8.46 -5.54 10.59
N GLN A 54 -9.09 -4.75 11.47
CA GLN A 54 -9.67 -5.25 12.73
C GLN A 54 -10.73 -6.35 12.52
N SER A 55 -11.32 -6.41 11.32
CA SER A 55 -12.28 -7.47 10.98
C SER A 55 -11.65 -8.83 10.63
N ILE A 56 -10.32 -8.90 10.55
CA ILE A 56 -9.59 -10.13 10.26
C ILE A 56 -9.39 -10.91 11.57
N SER A 57 -10.01 -12.07 11.66
CA SER A 57 -9.83 -12.98 12.81
C SER A 57 -8.39 -13.51 12.85
N SER A 58 -7.81 -13.58 14.05
CA SER A 58 -6.45 -14.13 14.27
C SER A 58 -5.32 -13.36 13.57
N LEU A 59 -5.54 -12.08 13.23
CA LEU A 59 -4.46 -11.21 12.77
C LEU A 59 -3.37 -11.13 13.85
N ASP A 60 -2.12 -11.30 13.44
CA ASP A 60 -0.96 -11.26 14.33
C ASP A 60 -0.90 -9.91 15.05
N ILE A 61 -1.13 -9.95 16.36
CA ILE A 61 -1.23 -8.75 17.20
C ILE A 61 0.13 -8.07 17.33
N GLU A 62 1.24 -8.82 17.33
CA GLU A 62 2.57 -8.25 17.48
C GLU A 62 2.98 -7.53 16.19
N ALA A 63 2.83 -8.19 15.04
CA ALA A 63 3.16 -7.60 13.75
C ALA A 63 2.22 -6.44 13.38
N TYR A 64 0.92 -6.57 13.63
CA TYR A 64 -0.11 -5.59 13.24
C TYR A 64 -0.64 -4.79 14.42
N ASN A 65 0.18 -4.54 15.46
CA ASN A 65 -0.25 -3.83 16.66
C ASN A 65 -0.92 -2.45 16.38
N PHE A 66 -0.49 -1.76 15.32
CA PHE A 66 -1.00 -0.46 14.92
C PHE A 66 -2.49 -0.49 14.58
N VAL A 67 -3.02 -1.65 14.17
CA VAL A 67 -4.43 -1.88 13.87
C VAL A 67 -5.32 -1.68 15.11
N TYR A 68 -4.78 -1.92 16.31
CA TYR A 68 -5.53 -1.88 17.57
C TYR A 68 -5.40 -0.56 18.34
N VAL A 69 -4.65 0.39 17.79
CA VAL A 69 -4.52 1.74 18.35
C VAL A 69 -5.17 2.69 17.36
N ASN A 70 -6.04 3.60 17.79
CA ASN A 70 -6.61 4.60 16.87
C ASN A 70 -5.69 5.81 16.75
N ASN A 71 -5.54 6.34 15.54
CA ASN A 71 -5.01 7.68 15.35
C ASN A 71 -6.07 8.68 15.76
N MET A 72 -5.88 9.30 16.92
CA MET A 72 -6.73 10.37 17.42
C MET A 72 -5.97 11.69 17.34
N TYR A 73 -6.37 12.54 16.41
CA TYR A 73 -5.78 13.86 16.22
C TYR A 73 -6.87 14.92 16.19
N THR A 74 -6.63 16.04 16.86
CA THR A 74 -7.54 17.19 16.91
C THR A 74 -7.45 18.07 15.66
N TYR A 75 -6.41 17.88 14.84
CA TYR A 75 -6.16 18.61 13.61
C TYR A 75 -6.63 17.82 12.38
N PHE A 76 -7.29 18.49 11.43
CA PHE A 76 -7.76 17.87 10.19
C PHE A 76 -6.58 17.47 9.30
N PRO A 77 -6.39 16.18 9.01
CA PRO A 77 -5.27 15.75 8.19
C PRO A 77 -5.48 16.11 6.72
N SER A 78 -4.37 16.30 6.00
CA SER A 78 -4.40 16.41 4.54
C SER A 78 -4.88 15.09 3.92
N TYR A 79 -5.73 15.21 2.89
CA TYR A 79 -6.30 14.06 2.19
C TYR A 79 -5.72 13.93 0.78
N LEU A 80 -5.47 12.68 0.38
CA LEU A 80 -5.12 12.33 -0.98
C LEU A 80 -6.35 12.47 -1.89
N LYS A 81 -6.28 13.38 -2.87
CA LYS A 81 -7.37 13.66 -3.83
C LYS A 81 -7.09 13.16 -5.25
N ASN A 82 -5.83 12.87 -5.57
CA ASN A 82 -5.43 12.50 -6.93
C ASN A 82 -5.82 11.04 -7.23
N GLU A 83 -6.80 10.87 -8.12
CA GLU A 83 -7.32 9.56 -8.54
C GLU A 83 -6.23 8.65 -9.14
N ASN A 84 -5.28 9.21 -9.91
CA ASN A 84 -4.19 8.43 -10.51
C ASN A 84 -3.31 7.76 -9.44
N ILE A 85 -3.20 8.35 -8.25
CA ILE A 85 -2.45 7.75 -7.14
C ILE A 85 -3.23 6.60 -6.52
N TYR A 86 -4.55 6.69 -6.42
CA TYR A 86 -5.37 5.55 -6.00
C TYR A 86 -5.26 4.40 -7.00
N ILE A 87 -5.35 4.69 -8.31
CA ILE A 87 -5.16 3.68 -9.36
C ILE A 87 -3.79 3.02 -9.22
N MET A 88 -2.72 3.81 -9.02
CA MET A 88 -1.38 3.29 -8.79
C MET A 88 -1.31 2.34 -7.59
N LEU A 89 -1.83 2.75 -6.44
CA LEU A 89 -1.79 1.95 -5.21
C LEU A 89 -2.60 0.66 -5.38
N ILE A 90 -3.77 0.73 -6.03
CA ILE A 90 -4.60 -0.44 -6.30
C ILE A 90 -3.86 -1.41 -7.23
N GLU A 91 -3.36 -0.95 -8.38
CA GLU A 91 -2.62 -1.80 -9.33
C GLU A 91 -1.40 -2.44 -8.65
N ALA A 92 -0.64 -1.68 -7.86
CA ALA A 92 0.50 -2.17 -7.11
C ALA A 92 0.14 -3.30 -6.13
N LEU A 93 -0.93 -3.10 -5.34
CA LEU A 93 -1.39 -4.09 -4.37
C LEU A 93 -2.05 -5.29 -5.05
N GLU A 94 -2.70 -5.13 -6.20
CA GLU A 94 -3.22 -6.24 -7.00
C GLU A 94 -2.08 -7.11 -7.55
N CYS A 95 -0.97 -6.52 -8.00
CA CYS A 95 0.22 -7.30 -8.36
C CYS A 95 0.80 -8.09 -7.17
N LEU A 96 0.79 -7.49 -5.97
CA LEU A 96 1.25 -8.16 -4.76
C LEU A 96 0.32 -9.31 -4.35
N LEU A 97 -0.99 -9.08 -4.46
CA LEU A 97 -2.01 -10.11 -4.23
C LEU A 97 -1.80 -11.31 -5.16
N ILE A 98 -1.57 -11.07 -6.46
CA ILE A 98 -1.27 -12.12 -7.43
C ILE A 98 -0.02 -12.91 -7.02
N ALA A 99 1.06 -12.24 -6.62
CA ALA A 99 2.28 -12.91 -6.16
C ALA A 99 2.04 -13.78 -4.91
N ILE A 100 1.19 -13.32 -3.98
CA ILE A 100 0.76 -14.07 -2.80
C ILE A 100 -0.04 -15.32 -3.20
N GLU A 101 -0.99 -15.18 -4.14
CA GLU A 101 -1.81 -16.29 -4.63
C GLU A 101 -1.00 -17.34 -5.40
N GLU A 102 -0.01 -16.89 -6.16
CA GLU A 102 0.99 -17.75 -6.83
C GLU A 102 1.95 -18.43 -5.83
N LYS A 103 1.93 -18.03 -4.55
CA LYS A 103 2.88 -18.45 -3.51
C LYS A 103 4.34 -18.23 -3.93
N ASN A 104 4.60 -17.20 -4.74
CA ASN A 104 5.93 -16.89 -5.22
C ASN A 104 6.66 -15.99 -4.21
N ILE A 105 7.31 -16.62 -3.24
CA ILE A 105 7.91 -15.93 -2.08
C ILE A 105 8.94 -14.88 -2.49
N GLU A 106 9.80 -15.20 -3.46
CA GLU A 106 10.80 -14.26 -3.97
C GLU A 106 10.15 -13.02 -4.60
N LYS A 107 9.10 -13.22 -5.40
CA LYS A 107 8.33 -12.12 -6.01
C LYS A 107 7.57 -11.29 -4.98
N ILE A 108 7.04 -11.91 -3.92
CA ILE A 108 6.39 -11.22 -2.79
C ILE A 108 7.40 -10.30 -2.11
N ILE A 109 8.59 -10.81 -1.77
CA ILE A 109 9.64 -10.02 -1.11
C ILE A 109 10.07 -8.86 -2.01
N ASP A 110 10.43 -9.13 -3.27
CA ASP A 110 10.88 -8.10 -4.20
C ASP A 110 9.82 -7.04 -4.47
N LEU A 111 8.55 -7.43 -4.55
CA LEU A 111 7.46 -6.48 -4.78
C LEU A 111 7.13 -5.68 -3.50
N ALA A 112 7.11 -6.32 -2.34
CA ALA A 112 6.93 -5.60 -1.07
C ALA A 112 8.08 -4.61 -0.83
N ASP A 113 9.32 -4.98 -1.17
CA ASP A 113 10.48 -4.09 -1.14
C ASP A 113 10.36 -2.94 -2.15
N CYS A 114 9.90 -3.20 -3.38
CA CYS A 114 9.61 -2.15 -4.34
C CYS A 114 8.52 -1.16 -3.87
N LEU A 115 7.57 -1.61 -3.04
CA LEU A 115 6.38 -0.85 -2.70
C LEU A 115 6.46 -0.17 -1.33
N HIS A 116 7.22 -0.69 -0.37
CA HIS A 116 7.13 -0.25 1.03
C HIS A 116 7.39 1.25 1.21
N ASN A 117 8.28 1.86 0.44
CA ASN A 117 8.56 3.30 0.54
C ASN A 117 7.56 4.19 -0.21
N LEU A 118 6.71 3.64 -1.08
CA LEU A 118 5.75 4.43 -1.87
C LEU A 118 4.82 5.28 -1.00
N PRO A 119 4.19 4.76 0.08
CA PRO A 119 3.34 5.58 0.93
C PRO A 119 4.12 6.69 1.64
N ILE A 120 5.38 6.45 2.01
CA ILE A 120 6.25 7.46 2.63
C ILE A 120 6.58 8.57 1.64
N TYR A 121 6.99 8.22 0.42
CA TYR A 121 7.21 9.21 -0.65
C TYR A 121 5.97 10.08 -0.88
N LEU A 122 4.78 9.48 -0.90
CA LEU A 122 3.52 10.21 -1.04
C LEU A 122 3.29 11.18 0.12
N VAL A 123 3.60 10.81 1.37
CA VAL A 123 3.44 11.72 2.51
C VAL A 123 4.46 12.86 2.44
N GLU A 124 5.73 12.55 2.23
CA GLU A 124 6.83 13.52 2.26
C GLU A 124 6.81 14.50 1.07
N ASN A 125 6.25 14.08 -0.07
CA ASN A 125 6.21 14.89 -1.30
C ASN A 125 4.80 15.44 -1.57
N HIS A 126 3.98 15.65 -0.54
CA HIS A 126 2.64 16.25 -0.67
C HIS A 126 1.73 15.56 -1.69
N PHE A 127 1.65 14.24 -1.60
CA PHE A 127 0.92 13.36 -2.52
C PHE A 127 1.42 13.42 -3.96
N PHE A 128 2.74 13.52 -4.13
CA PHE A 128 3.42 13.36 -5.41
C PHE A 128 4.37 12.16 -5.37
N VAL A 129 4.57 11.52 -6.52
CA VAL A 129 5.51 10.40 -6.64
C VAL A 129 6.79 10.90 -7.30
N PRO A 130 7.88 11.08 -6.54
CA PRO A 130 9.13 11.63 -7.06
C PRO A 130 9.78 10.72 -8.11
N LYS A 131 10.64 11.30 -8.95
CA LYS A 131 11.34 10.55 -10.01
C LYS A 131 12.23 9.45 -9.44
N GLU A 132 12.77 9.71 -8.26
CA GLU A 132 13.63 8.86 -7.45
C GLU A 132 12.96 7.53 -7.14
N TYR A 133 11.67 7.52 -6.76
CA TYR A 133 10.91 6.29 -6.52
C TYR A 133 10.95 5.36 -7.75
N TRP A 134 10.73 5.91 -8.95
CA TRP A 134 10.74 5.14 -10.18
C TRP A 134 12.12 4.61 -10.57
N ASN A 135 13.15 5.40 -10.29
CA ASN A 135 14.53 5.11 -10.71
C ASN A 135 15.24 4.15 -9.76
N CYS A 136 14.88 4.17 -8.47
CA CYS A 136 15.51 3.37 -7.43
C CYS A 136 14.69 2.12 -7.11
N GLU A 137 13.44 2.29 -6.68
CA GLU A 137 12.61 1.19 -6.16
C GLU A 137 12.03 0.34 -7.32
N VAL A 138 11.37 0.99 -8.27
CA VAL A 138 10.61 0.31 -9.33
C VAL A 138 11.52 -0.30 -10.41
N LYS A 139 12.68 0.30 -10.65
CA LYS A 139 13.60 -0.10 -11.73
C LYS A 139 14.05 -1.56 -11.60
N TYR A 140 14.39 -1.99 -10.39
CA TYR A 140 14.85 -3.36 -10.15
C TYR A 140 13.71 -4.36 -10.39
N TYR A 141 12.53 -4.12 -9.82
CA TYR A 141 11.36 -4.98 -10.02
C TYR A 141 11.01 -5.13 -11.51
N ARG A 142 10.98 -4.01 -12.26
CA ARG A 142 10.70 -4.02 -13.70
C ARG A 142 11.69 -4.85 -14.52
N LYS A 143 12.97 -4.82 -14.13
CA LYS A 143 14.02 -5.57 -14.81
C LYS A 143 13.85 -7.07 -14.61
N LYS A 144 13.46 -7.49 -13.40
CA LYS A 144 13.40 -8.90 -12.99
C LYS A 144 12.07 -9.56 -13.31
N TRP A 145 10.96 -8.90 -13.04
CA TRP A 145 9.63 -9.52 -13.02
C TRP A 145 8.70 -9.03 -14.13
N ASP A 146 8.49 -7.72 -14.27
CA ASP A 146 7.58 -7.17 -15.27
C ASP A 146 8.01 -5.79 -15.77
N LYS A 147 8.49 -5.74 -17.02
CA LYS A 147 8.95 -4.50 -17.67
C LYS A 147 7.87 -3.43 -17.77
N ASN A 148 6.59 -3.81 -17.76
CA ASN A 148 5.45 -2.93 -17.90
C ASN A 148 4.82 -2.50 -16.57
N PHE A 149 5.33 -2.99 -15.44
CA PHE A 149 4.81 -2.72 -14.10
C PHE A 149 4.62 -1.21 -13.87
N LEU A 150 3.37 -0.77 -13.63
CA LEU A 150 2.96 0.63 -13.41
C LEU A 150 3.39 1.64 -14.50
N VAL A 151 3.82 1.19 -15.69
CA VAL A 151 4.30 2.12 -16.74
C VAL A 151 3.20 3.06 -17.21
N LYS A 152 1.96 2.57 -17.32
CA LYS A 152 0.80 3.39 -17.72
C LYS A 152 0.52 4.47 -16.68
N VAL A 153 0.40 4.10 -15.42
CA VAL A 153 0.11 5.05 -14.33
C VAL A 153 1.24 6.07 -14.16
N GLN A 154 2.50 5.65 -14.29
CA GLN A 154 3.63 6.57 -14.25
C GLN A 154 3.53 7.69 -15.31
N ARG A 155 2.97 7.42 -16.50
CA ARG A 155 2.79 8.45 -17.53
C ARG A 155 1.76 9.49 -17.09
N HIS A 156 0.64 9.05 -16.54
CA HIS A 156 -0.43 9.91 -16.03
C HIS A 156 -0.08 10.71 -14.78
N LEU A 157 1.01 10.35 -14.08
CA LEU A 157 1.52 11.08 -12.91
C LEU A 157 2.63 12.09 -13.25
N LYS A 158 3.13 12.10 -14.49
CA LYS A 158 4.17 13.04 -14.97
C LYS A 158 3.60 14.27 -15.67
N GLU A 159 2.31 14.24 -15.98
CA GLU A 159 1.50 15.34 -16.54
C GLU A 159 0.90 16.17 -15.41
#